data_AF-A0A0D6KM86-F1
#
_entry.id   AF-A0A0D6KM86-F1
#
_cell.length_a   1.000
_cell.length_b   1.000
_cell.length_c   1.000
_cell.angle_alpha   90.00
_cell.angle_beta   90.00
_cell.angle_gamma   90.00
#
_symmetry.space_group_name_H-M   'P 1'
#
loop_
_entity.id
_entity.type
_entity.pdbx_description
1 polymer ?
#
loop_
_entity_poly.entity_id
_entity_poly.type
_entity_poly.pdbx_seq_one_letter_code
_entity_poly.pdbx_strand_id
1 'polypeptide(L)' 'MQKSNDQSRYFQKYLSLAPVLAVLTISRAFSIWALFNFIFPDLLFYPMP' A
#
# COMPACT_ATOMS: atom_id res chain seq x y z
N MET A 1 9.66 17.16 30.71
CA MET A 1 10.16 16.16 29.74
C MET A 1 8.96 15.49 29.08
N GLN A 2 8.60 15.91 27.87
CA GLN A 2 7.45 15.38 27.11
C GLN A 2 7.81 15.38 25.61
N LYS A 3 8.91 14.72 25.25
CA LYS A 3 9.53 14.80 23.91
C LYS A 3 9.18 13.61 22.99
N SER A 4 8.71 12.50 23.58
CA SER A 4 8.41 11.24 22.86
C SER A 4 7.15 11.32 22.00
N ASN A 5 6.11 12.00 22.49
CA ASN A 5 4.84 12.14 21.74
C ASN A 5 4.99 13.00 20.48
N ASP A 6 5.87 14.00 20.52
CA ASP A 6 6.10 14.88 19.38
C ASP A 6 6.75 14.14 18.21
N GLN A 7 7.68 13.21 18.49
CA GLN A 7 8.34 12.41 17.44
C GLN A 7 7.35 11.53 16.68
N SER A 8 6.44 10.86 17.40
CA SER A 8 5.37 10.05 16.78
C SER A 8 4.47 10.91 15.89
N ARG A 9 4.11 12.12 16.36
CA ARG A 9 3.28 13.06 15.59
C ARG A 9 3.98 13.55 14.32
N TYR A 10 5.27 13.86 14.37
CA TYR A 10 6.04 14.23 13.18
C TYR A 10 6.18 13.06 12.21
N PHE A 11 6.38 11.84 12.71
CA PHE A 11 6.42 10.65 11.89
C PHE A 11 5.07 10.40 11.18
N GLN A 12 3.95 10.50 11.89
CA GLN A 12 2.62 10.42 11.28
C GLN A 12 2.41 11.50 10.22
N LYS A 13 2.86 12.73 10.49
CA LYS A 13 2.78 13.83 9.52
C LYS A 13 3.60 13.54 8.26
N TYR A 14 4.78 12.95 8.40
CA TYR A 14 5.61 12.48 7.28
C TYR A 14 4.90 11.37 6.50
N LEU A 15 4.32 10.39 7.20
CA LEU A 15 3.59 9.28 6.57
C LEU A 15 2.37 9.76 5.78
N SER A 16 1.73 10.83 6.23
CA SER A 16 0.60 11.48 5.57
C SER A 16 0.99 12.40 4.41
N LEU A 17 2.28 12.55 4.07
CA LEU A 17 2.68 13.33 2.91
C LEU A 17 2.20 12.63 1.63
N ALA A 18 1.63 13.40 0.70
CA ALA A 18 1.14 12.91 -0.59
C ALA A 18 2.11 11.94 -1.32
N PRO A 19 3.42 12.25 -1.47
CA PRO A 19 4.35 11.31 -2.12
C PRO A 19 4.54 10.00 -1.34
N VAL A 20 4.52 10.04 -0.01
CA VAL A 20 4.67 8.84 0.83
C VAL A 20 3.43 7.96 0.72
N LEU A 21 2.24 8.56 0.79
CA LEU A 21 0.99 7.86 0.58
C LEU A 21 0.86 7.29 -0.84
N ALA A 22 1.34 8.01 -1.87
CA ALA A 22 1.33 7.52 -3.23
C ALA A 22 2.15 6.22 -3.38
N VAL A 23 3.37 6.21 -2.84
CA VAL A 23 4.23 5.02 -2.86
C VAL A 23 3.60 3.85 -2.11
N LEU A 24 3.04 4.10 -0.91
CA LEU A 24 2.35 3.05 -0.14
C LEU A 24 1.13 2.49 -0.87
N THR A 25 0.37 3.36 -1.53
CA THR A 25 -0.84 2.97 -2.26
C THR A 25 -0.50 2.14 -3.48
N ILE A 26 0.49 2.56 -4.27
CA ILE A 26 0.97 1.83 -5.45
C ILE A 26 1.58 0.49 -5.03
N SER A 27 2.40 0.47 -3.98
CA SER A 27 2.98 -0.77 -3.43
C SER A 27 1.89 -1.77 -3.00
N ARG A 28 0.84 -1.29 -2.33
CA ARG A 28 -0.31 -2.12 -1.95
C ARG A 28 -1.07 -2.64 -3.17
N ALA A 29 -1.39 -1.76 -4.13
CA ALA A 29 -2.10 -2.15 -5.34
C ALA A 29 -1.31 -3.20 -6.15
N PHE A 30 0.00 -3.00 -6.29
CA PHE A 30 0.90 -3.94 -6.95
C PHE A 30 0.96 -5.27 -6.21
N SER A 31 1.04 -5.26 -4.88
CA SER A 31 1.07 -6.49 -4.08
C SER A 31 -0.20 -7.32 -4.26
N ILE A 32 -1.37 -6.66 -4.28
CA ILE A 32 -2.66 -7.32 -4.53
C ILE A 32 -2.68 -7.90 -5.96
N TRP A 33 -2.26 -7.11 -6.95
CA TRP A 33 -2.19 -7.56 -8.34
C TRP A 33 -1.23 -8.74 -8.52
N ALA A 34 -0.04 -8.68 -7.93
CA ALA A 34 0.96 -9.76 -7.99
C ALA A 34 0.44 -11.04 -7.33
N LEU A 35 -0.19 -10.94 -6.15
CA LEU A 35 -0.77 -12.10 -5.47
C LEU A 35 -1.92 -12.72 -6.28
N PHE A 36 -2.76 -11.88 -6.91
CA PHE A 36 -3.82 -12.36 -7.78
C PHE A 36 -3.28 -13.15 -8.97
N ASN A 37 -2.26 -12.62 -9.65
CA ASN A 37 -1.62 -13.31 -10.79
C ASN A 37 -0.81 -14.53 -10.34
N PHE A 38 -0.35 -14.59 -9.09
CA PHE A 38 0.28 -15.79 -8.54
C PHE A 38 -0.72 -16.93 -8.30
N ILE A 39 -1.92 -16.60 -7.80
CA ILE A 39 -2.98 -17.59 -7.52
C ILE A 39 -3.74 -17.98 -8.80
N PHE A 40 -3.99 -17.01 -9.69
CA PHE A 40 -4.73 -17.17 -10.94
C PHE A 40 -3.87 -16.72 -12.14
N PRO A 41 -2.79 -17.46 -12.48
CA PRO A 41 -1.83 -17.04 -13.50
C PRO A 41 -2.42 -16.97 -14.91
N ASP A 42 -3.35 -17.86 -15.24
CA ASP A 42 -3.89 -18.03 -16.60
C ASP A 42 -5.27 -17.38 -16.80
N LEU A 43 -5.65 -16.43 -15.93
CA LEU A 43 -6.94 -15.74 -16.03
C LEU A 43 -6.89 -14.63 -17.09
N LEU A 44 -6.87 -15.03 -18.36
CA LEU A 44 -6.93 -14.10 -19.49
C LEU A 44 -8.36 -13.53 -19.69
N PHE A 45 -9.38 -14.32 -19.38
CA PHE A 45 -10.79 -13.94 -19.44
C PHE A 45 -11.53 -14.42 -18.20
N TYR A 46 -12.61 -13.73 -17.85
CA TYR A 46 -13.51 -14.23 -16.82
C TYR A 46 -14.22 -15.50 -17.33
N PRO A 47 -14.21 -16.62 -16.57
CA PRO A 47 -14.85 -17.85 -17.02
C PRO A 47 -16.35 -17.61 -17.21
N MET A 48 -16.87 -18.05 -18.36
CA MET A 48 -18.31 -18.02 -18.62
C MET A 48 -19.00 -19.10 -17.77
N PRO A 49 -20.21 -18.83 -17.25
CA PRO A 49 -20.96 -19.73 -16.37
C PRO A 49 -21.37 -21.04 -17.03
#